data_AF-A0A7W0UV93-F1
#
_entry.id   AF-A0A7W0UV93-F1
#
_cell.length_a   1.000
_cell.length_b   1.000
_cell.length_c   1.000
_cell.angle_alpha   90.00
_cell.angle_beta   90.00
_cell.angle_gamma   90.00
#
_symmetry.space_group_name_H-M   'P 1'
#
loop_
_entity.id
_entity.type
_entity.pdbx_description
1 polymer ?
#
loop_
_entity_poly.entity_id
_entity_poly.type
_entity_poly.pdbx_seq_one_letter_code
_entity_poly.pdbx_strand_id
1 'polypeptide(L)'
;TKRMQVVHQGERLADIPVPYLTDEAPLYTRPMTRPMKPSTRASQNAEMQPHRQETSKDSANGDVKDRLSISPITQAKEDYDKSLLCLLGAPNIASKEWIYRQYDHMVRTNTVILPGADAAVVRIKETRRALAMCLDGTGRFCAADPREGAKLTVAEAARNVVCVGARPLAITNCLNFSSPEHPEVMWAFSEVIDGMAEACRAFDVPVVSGNVSFYNETEGRGIWPTPVIGMVGLIEDVRRIIQHGFKAEEALIALLGETNDDLSISEYAASIEGRTGEEMTSAGRVPALDLKRELAVQTACLAAIEQGLLLSAHDCSDGGLAVALAESCFSSLNRSSVGASVLLSGPLSIAAHLFSESPSRIIISFKESALNQVEEIARRAHCPLTMLGRTGGEQLRIAVNGEEIFQLNVNQLEAHWRTSLGRKLQAEIVQAAAE
;
A
#
# COMPACT_ATOMS: atom_id res chain seq x y z
N THR A 1 29.43 26.56 -32.07
CA THR A 1 30.07 25.26 -32.40
C THR A 1 29.26 24.17 -31.71
N LYS A 2 28.76 23.14 -32.41
CA LYS A 2 28.02 22.02 -31.79
C LYS A 2 28.96 21.08 -31.00
N ARG A 3 29.85 21.67 -30.19
CA ARG A 3 30.98 21.00 -29.54
C ARG A 3 31.15 21.54 -28.13
N MET A 4 31.45 20.67 -27.18
CA MET A 4 31.89 21.03 -25.84
C MET A 4 33.39 21.26 -25.88
N GLN A 5 33.82 22.48 -25.57
CA GLN A 5 35.23 22.87 -25.49
C GLN A 5 35.59 23.20 -24.05
N VAL A 6 36.64 22.57 -23.54
CA VAL A 6 37.19 22.88 -22.22
C VAL A 6 38.55 23.52 -22.43
N VAL A 7 38.68 24.77 -21.98
CA VAL A 7 39.92 25.55 -22.07
C VAL A 7 40.42 25.84 -20.66
N HIS A 8 41.69 25.55 -20.39
CA HIS A 8 42.34 25.84 -19.12
C HIS A 8 43.67 26.55 -19.40
N GLN A 9 43.88 27.70 -18.77
CA GLN A 9 45.10 28.53 -18.94
C GLN A 9 45.41 28.89 -20.41
N GLY A 10 44.38 29.08 -21.23
CA GLY A 10 44.54 29.39 -22.66
C GLY A 10 44.78 28.17 -23.55
N GLU A 11 44.96 26.99 -22.97
CA GLU A 11 45.07 25.73 -23.72
C GLU A 11 43.74 25.00 -23.80
N ARG A 12 43.41 24.47 -24.98
CA ARG A 12 42.20 23.67 -25.19
C ARG A 12 42.47 22.22 -24.80
N LEU A 13 41.94 21.81 -23.65
CA LEU A 13 42.10 20.48 -23.07
C LEU A 13 41.13 19.45 -23.65
N ALA A 14 39.93 19.85 -24.04
CA ALA A 14 38.95 18.97 -24.65
C ALA A 14 38.18 19.69 -25.76
N ASP A 15 37.82 18.94 -26.81
CA ASP A 15 37.00 19.42 -27.91
C ASP A 15 36.17 18.25 -28.45
N ILE A 16 34.94 18.08 -27.94
CA ILE A 16 34.10 16.89 -28.21
C ILE A 16 32.80 17.33 -28.91
N PRO A 17 32.36 16.68 -30.00
CA PRO A 17 31.02 16.89 -30.55
C PRO A 17 29.94 16.65 -29.48
N VAL A 18 28.99 17.57 -29.34
CA VAL A 18 27.89 17.41 -28.38
C VAL A 18 27.12 16.10 -28.57
N PRO A 19 26.81 15.61 -29.80
CA PRO A 19 26.09 14.35 -29.99
C PRO A 19 26.74 13.13 -29.33
N TYR A 20 28.09 13.09 -29.23
CA TYR A 20 28.80 11.99 -28.58
C TYR A 20 28.63 11.96 -27.06
N LEU A 21 28.23 13.08 -26.46
CA LEU A 21 27.99 13.21 -25.03
C LEU A 21 26.53 12.99 -24.64
N THR A 22 25.59 13.06 -25.61
CA THR A 22 24.15 13.08 -25.35
C THR A 22 23.41 11.92 -25.99
N ASP A 23 23.53 11.77 -27.31
CA ASP A 23 22.59 10.98 -28.12
C ASP A 23 23.22 9.72 -28.73
N GLU A 24 24.55 9.69 -28.85
CA GLU A 24 25.29 8.59 -29.48
C GLU A 24 25.88 7.59 -28.47
N ALA A 25 25.39 7.59 -27.23
CA ALA A 25 25.70 6.51 -26.30
C ALA A 25 25.17 5.17 -26.86
N PRO A 26 25.92 4.06 -26.76
CA PRO A 26 25.46 2.77 -27.25
C PRO A 26 24.15 2.35 -26.58
N LEU A 27 23.15 2.00 -27.40
CA LEU A 27 21.92 1.35 -26.93
C LEU A 27 22.13 -0.16 -26.90
N TYR A 28 21.66 -0.79 -25.82
CA TYR A 28 21.83 -2.23 -25.61
C TYR A 28 20.51 -2.98 -25.75
N THR A 29 20.52 -4.06 -26.53
CA THR A 29 19.51 -5.10 -26.43
C THR A 29 19.99 -6.11 -25.39
N ARG A 30 19.25 -6.26 -24.29
CA ARG A 30 19.57 -7.18 -23.20
C ARG A 30 18.69 -8.43 -23.30
N PRO A 31 19.22 -9.63 -22.97
CA PRO A 31 18.41 -10.82 -22.86
C PRO A 31 17.37 -10.65 -21.74
N MET A 32 16.19 -11.25 -21.90
CA MET A 32 15.11 -11.21 -20.93
C MET A 32 14.58 -12.62 -20.72
N THR A 33 14.56 -13.09 -19.48
CA THR A 33 14.08 -14.43 -19.14
C THR A 33 13.16 -14.35 -17.94
N ARG A 34 11.92 -14.83 -18.07
CA ARG A 34 11.02 -14.98 -16.93
C ARG A 34 11.60 -16.01 -15.94
N PRO A 35 11.74 -15.67 -14.64
CA PRO A 35 12.16 -16.65 -13.64
C PRO A 35 11.19 -17.84 -13.59
N MET A 36 11.73 -19.04 -13.45
CA MET A 36 10.90 -20.22 -13.16
C MET A 36 10.45 -20.14 -11.70
N LYS A 37 9.14 -20.08 -11.44
CA LYS A 37 8.63 -20.22 -10.07
C LYS A 37 9.04 -21.60 -9.53
N PRO A 38 9.56 -21.71 -8.30
CA PRO A 38 9.87 -23.00 -7.71
C PRO A 38 8.64 -23.91 -7.76
N SER A 39 8.76 -25.10 -8.35
CA SER A 39 7.67 -26.06 -8.31
C SER A 39 7.43 -26.48 -6.86
N THR A 40 6.17 -26.51 -6.41
CA THR A 40 5.73 -26.91 -5.06
C THR A 40 6.18 -28.32 -4.62
N ARG A 41 6.87 -29.08 -5.48
CA ARG A 41 7.50 -30.36 -5.16
C ARG A 41 8.86 -30.25 -4.47
N ALA A 42 9.56 -29.11 -4.56
CA ALA A 42 10.90 -28.98 -4.00
C ALA A 42 10.91 -28.78 -2.47
N SER A 43 9.80 -28.28 -1.90
CA SER A 43 9.65 -28.04 -0.45
C SER A 43 9.48 -29.31 0.38
N GLN A 44 9.20 -30.46 -0.24
CA GLN A 44 9.09 -31.75 0.46
C GLN A 44 10.45 -32.46 0.64
N ASN A 45 11.49 -32.05 -0.09
CA ASN A 45 12.81 -32.70 -0.03
C ASN A 45 13.84 -31.96 0.85
N ALA A 46 13.48 -30.79 1.40
CA ALA A 46 14.36 -30.02 2.28
C ALA A 46 14.32 -30.49 3.75
N GLU A 47 13.40 -31.39 4.13
CA GLU A 47 13.30 -31.96 5.49
C GLU A 47 14.27 -33.14 5.76
N MET A 48 15.15 -33.50 4.82
CA MET A 48 16.12 -34.58 5.02
C MET A 48 17.56 -34.09 4.80
N GLN A 49 18.15 -33.50 5.84
CA GLN A 49 19.59 -33.59 6.09
C GLN A 49 19.86 -34.06 7.53
N PRO A 50 20.91 -34.86 7.76
CA PRO A 50 20.97 -35.79 8.88
C PRO A 50 21.48 -35.12 10.16
N HIS A 51 20.70 -35.22 11.23
CA HIS A 51 21.16 -34.95 12.58
C HIS A 51 22.32 -35.88 12.96
N ARG A 52 23.38 -35.29 13.52
CA ARG A 52 24.52 -35.98 14.13
C ARG A 52 24.03 -36.95 15.22
N GLN A 53 24.48 -38.19 15.12
CA GLN A 53 24.30 -39.24 16.11
C GLN A 53 25.00 -38.88 17.43
N GLU A 54 24.23 -38.82 18.52
CA GLU A 54 24.72 -39.21 19.84
C GLU A 54 24.00 -40.48 20.28
N THR A 55 24.81 -41.39 20.79
CA THR A 55 24.50 -42.77 21.12
C THR A 55 23.81 -42.91 22.46
N SER A 56 22.72 -43.66 22.52
CA SER A 56 22.47 -44.56 23.65
C SER A 56 21.54 -45.71 23.24
N LYS A 57 21.95 -46.92 23.62
CA LYS A 57 21.22 -48.17 23.50
C LYS A 57 20.14 -48.22 24.58
N ASP A 58 18.95 -48.74 24.27
CA ASP A 58 18.49 -50.03 24.81
C ASP A 58 17.07 -50.42 24.32
N SER A 59 17.02 -51.62 23.73
CA SER A 59 15.99 -52.68 23.72
C SER A 59 14.47 -52.38 23.78
N ALA A 60 13.82 -52.70 22.63
CA ALA A 60 12.91 -53.84 22.38
C ALA A 60 11.43 -53.87 22.86
N ASN A 61 10.61 -54.42 21.95
CA ASN A 61 9.19 -54.83 21.98
C ASN A 61 8.15 -53.70 22.03
N GLY A 62 7.07 -53.67 21.24
CA GLY A 62 6.43 -54.63 20.34
C GLY A 62 4.94 -54.26 20.27
N ASP A 63 4.29 -54.56 19.15
CA ASP A 63 2.84 -54.59 18.91
C ASP A 63 2.08 -53.32 18.46
N VAL A 64 1.61 -53.46 17.22
CA VAL A 64 0.64 -52.64 16.50
C VAL A 64 -0.77 -53.04 16.94
N LYS A 65 -1.59 -52.07 17.36
CA LYS A 65 -3.04 -52.00 17.05
C LYS A 65 -3.69 -50.69 17.49
N ASP A 66 -4.47 -50.14 16.55
CA ASP A 66 -5.63 -49.25 16.71
C ASP A 66 -5.47 -47.94 17.50
N ARG A 67 -5.54 -46.80 16.80
CA ARG A 67 -6.77 -45.97 16.76
C ARG A 67 -6.56 -44.71 15.91
N LEU A 68 -7.36 -44.63 14.84
CA LEU A 68 -7.78 -43.39 14.22
C LEU A 68 -8.49 -42.53 15.28
N SER A 69 -7.82 -41.48 15.74
CA SER A 69 -8.45 -40.31 16.34
C SER A 69 -7.53 -39.11 16.14
N ILE A 70 -7.64 -38.49 14.95
CA ILE A 70 -7.20 -37.11 14.77
C ILE A 70 -8.17 -36.30 15.62
N SER A 71 -7.76 -36.03 16.86
CA SER A 71 -8.44 -35.04 17.69
C SER A 71 -8.30 -33.70 16.97
N PRO A 72 -9.36 -32.88 16.87
CA PRO A 72 -9.20 -31.55 16.32
C PRO A 72 -8.21 -30.84 17.23
N ILE A 73 -7.05 -30.46 16.69
CA ILE A 73 -6.22 -29.43 17.29
C ILE A 73 -7.16 -28.22 17.36
N THR A 74 -7.68 -27.96 18.54
CA THR A 74 -8.43 -26.75 18.86
C THR A 74 -7.47 -25.60 18.56
N GLN A 75 -7.58 -25.02 17.35
CA GLN A 75 -6.96 -23.74 17.03
C GLN A 75 -7.38 -22.78 18.13
N ALA A 76 -6.41 -22.27 18.90
CA ALA A 76 -6.67 -21.19 19.81
C ALA A 76 -7.38 -20.08 19.03
N LYS A 77 -8.47 -19.52 19.58
CA LYS A 77 -9.20 -18.41 18.95
C LYS A 77 -8.17 -17.31 18.64
N GLU A 78 -8.04 -16.97 17.36
CA GLU A 78 -7.15 -15.89 16.92
C GLU A 78 -7.53 -14.61 17.68
N ASP A 79 -6.53 -13.96 18.25
CA ASP A 79 -6.70 -12.73 19.02
C ASP A 79 -6.59 -11.54 18.05
N TYR A 80 -7.74 -11.15 17.48
CA TYR A 80 -7.81 -10.10 16.48
C TYR A 80 -7.52 -8.70 17.05
N ASP A 81 -7.74 -8.48 18.36
CA ASP A 81 -7.32 -7.27 19.06
C ASP A 81 -5.80 -7.11 18.97
N LYS A 82 -5.06 -8.18 19.32
CA LYS A 82 -3.60 -8.19 19.20
C LYS A 82 -3.14 -8.07 17.75
N SER A 83 -3.88 -8.66 16.81
CA SER A 83 -3.55 -8.60 15.39
C SER A 83 -3.63 -7.16 14.86
N LEU A 84 -4.71 -6.44 15.16
CA LEU A 84 -4.84 -5.03 14.77
C LEU A 84 -3.77 -4.16 15.45
N LEU A 85 -3.51 -4.37 16.75
CA LEU A 85 -2.46 -3.62 17.46
C LEU A 85 -1.07 -3.87 16.85
N CYS A 86 -0.75 -5.12 16.51
CA CYS A 86 0.52 -5.48 15.87
C CYS A 86 0.67 -4.78 14.52
N LEU A 87 -0.37 -4.82 13.68
CA LEU A 87 -0.39 -4.15 12.38
C LEU A 87 -0.25 -2.63 12.51
N LEU A 88 -1.00 -1.99 13.40
CA LEU A 88 -0.85 -0.55 13.67
C LEU A 88 0.55 -0.17 14.16
N GLY A 89 1.29 -1.11 14.76
CA GLY A 89 2.68 -0.95 15.17
C GLY A 89 3.72 -1.35 14.13
N ALA A 90 3.33 -1.92 12.99
CA ALA A 90 4.22 -2.34 11.92
C ALA A 90 4.81 -1.12 11.20
N PRO A 91 6.11 -1.07 10.85
CA PRO A 91 6.71 0.14 10.27
C PRO A 91 6.06 0.62 8.97
N ASN A 92 5.52 -0.31 8.17
CA ASN A 92 4.82 0.01 6.91
C ASN A 92 3.50 0.76 7.17
N ILE A 93 2.80 0.44 8.26
CA ILE A 93 1.49 1.02 8.61
C ILE A 93 1.58 2.18 9.61
N ALA A 94 2.41 2.03 10.66
CA ALA A 94 2.53 2.98 11.76
C ALA A 94 2.77 4.42 11.29
N SER A 95 2.35 5.39 12.11
CA SER A 95 2.45 6.80 11.75
C SER A 95 3.86 7.22 11.35
N LYS A 96 3.95 7.93 10.23
CA LYS A 96 5.19 8.54 9.76
C LYS A 96 5.46 9.91 10.41
N GLU A 97 4.68 10.30 11.44
CA GLU A 97 4.83 11.58 12.16
C GLU A 97 6.24 11.82 12.68
N TRP A 98 6.88 10.77 13.18
CA TRP A 98 8.25 10.86 13.66
C TRP A 98 9.20 11.39 12.57
N ILE A 99 8.98 11.03 11.30
CA ILE A 99 9.77 11.47 10.15
C ILE A 99 9.38 12.91 9.79
N TYR A 100 8.12 13.15 9.42
CA TYR A 100 7.76 14.43 8.79
C TYR A 100 7.80 15.64 9.73
N ARG A 101 7.69 15.44 11.06
CA ARG A 101 7.84 16.54 12.04
C ARG A 101 9.25 17.13 12.10
N GLN A 102 10.23 16.45 11.52
CA GLN A 102 11.62 16.91 11.44
C GLN A 102 11.82 17.91 10.28
N TYR A 103 10.83 18.05 9.39
CA TYR A 103 10.85 18.96 8.26
C TYR A 103 9.78 20.04 8.42
N ASP A 104 10.06 21.21 7.83
CA ASP A 104 9.01 22.21 7.67
C ASP A 104 8.01 21.78 6.59
N HIS A 105 6.73 21.91 6.92
CA HIS A 105 5.61 21.53 6.06
C HIS A 105 4.59 22.67 5.88
N MET A 106 4.95 23.90 6.32
CA MET A 106 4.06 25.06 6.35
C MET A 106 4.64 26.33 5.73
N VAL A 107 5.90 26.34 5.29
CA VAL A 107 6.54 27.51 4.67
C VAL A 107 5.70 27.99 3.49
N ARG A 108 5.35 29.29 3.54
CA ARG A 108 4.43 30.01 2.63
C ARG A 108 2.94 29.69 2.77
N THR A 109 2.52 28.97 3.82
CA THR A 109 1.12 28.72 4.25
C THR A 109 0.16 28.24 3.15
N ASN A 110 0.69 27.55 2.15
CA ASN A 110 -0.09 27.05 1.01
C ASN A 110 -0.57 25.60 1.19
N THR A 111 -0.02 24.87 2.15
CA THR A 111 -0.41 23.49 2.47
C THR A 111 -1.80 23.48 3.10
N VAL A 112 -2.73 22.75 2.49
CA VAL A 112 -4.12 22.60 2.98
C VAL A 112 -4.30 21.28 3.73
N ILE A 113 -3.72 20.20 3.22
CA ILE A 113 -3.64 18.92 3.93
C ILE A 113 -2.17 18.67 4.28
N LEU A 114 -1.91 18.51 5.59
CA LEU A 114 -0.58 18.25 6.14
C LEU A 114 -0.15 16.79 5.87
N PRO A 115 1.16 16.45 5.98
CA PRO A 115 1.63 15.08 5.83
C PRO A 115 0.92 14.10 6.77
N GLY A 116 0.78 12.84 6.33
CA GLY A 116 0.07 11.79 7.08
C GLY A 116 -1.39 11.59 6.67
N ALA A 117 -1.82 12.18 5.55
CA ALA A 117 -3.03 11.81 4.83
C ALA A 117 -2.67 11.04 3.54
N ASP A 118 -3.68 10.48 2.87
CA ASP A 118 -3.58 9.77 1.58
C ASP A 118 -2.81 10.58 0.52
N ALA A 119 -3.01 11.89 0.48
CA ALA A 119 -2.24 12.80 -0.37
C ALA A 119 -2.02 14.16 0.29
N ALA A 120 -0.86 14.77 0.04
CA ALA A 120 -0.60 16.15 0.41
C ALA A 120 -1.32 17.09 -0.56
N VAL A 121 -1.88 18.20 -0.04
CA VAL A 121 -2.62 19.16 -0.87
C VAL A 121 -2.05 20.56 -0.71
N VAL A 122 -1.67 21.18 -1.83
CA VAL A 122 -1.09 22.54 -1.89
C VAL A 122 -1.96 23.44 -2.73
N ARG A 123 -2.38 24.58 -2.17
CA ARG A 123 -3.21 25.57 -2.86
C ARG A 123 -2.42 26.32 -3.93
N ILE A 124 -3.07 26.57 -5.06
CA ILE A 124 -2.59 27.52 -6.08
C ILE A 124 -3.08 28.91 -5.67
N LYS A 125 -2.15 29.78 -5.26
CA LYS A 125 -2.46 31.15 -4.81
C LYS A 125 -3.31 31.90 -5.84
N GLU A 126 -4.17 32.78 -5.35
CA GLU A 126 -5.03 33.63 -6.19
C GLU A 126 -6.07 32.87 -7.02
N THR A 127 -6.20 31.55 -6.80
CA THR A 127 -7.22 30.72 -7.42
C THR A 127 -7.99 29.93 -6.36
N ARG A 128 -9.05 29.24 -6.79
CA ARG A 128 -9.75 28.25 -5.97
C ARG A 128 -9.13 26.86 -6.07
N ARG A 129 -8.10 26.68 -6.88
CA ARG A 129 -7.54 25.37 -7.22
C ARG A 129 -6.48 24.94 -6.23
N ALA A 130 -6.27 23.63 -6.14
CA ALA A 130 -5.16 23.03 -5.42
C ALA A 130 -4.60 21.83 -6.19
N LEU A 131 -3.35 21.51 -5.90
CA LEU A 131 -2.69 20.30 -6.39
C LEU A 131 -2.62 19.28 -5.25
N ALA A 132 -3.05 18.06 -5.52
CA ALA A 132 -2.82 16.91 -4.65
C ALA A 132 -1.60 16.14 -5.15
N MET A 133 -0.82 15.57 -4.24
CA MET A 133 0.33 14.73 -4.56
C MET A 133 0.51 13.59 -3.56
N CYS A 134 0.81 12.40 -4.07
CA CYS A 134 1.15 11.22 -3.28
C CYS A 134 2.35 10.48 -3.90
N LEU A 135 2.88 9.51 -3.14
CA LEU A 135 3.93 8.60 -3.56
C LEU A 135 3.58 7.19 -3.09
N ASP A 136 3.58 6.23 -4.00
CA ASP A 136 3.21 4.83 -3.74
C ASP A 136 4.28 3.90 -4.32
N GLY A 137 4.60 2.81 -3.63
CA GLY A 137 5.80 2.01 -3.95
C GLY A 137 5.87 0.63 -3.32
N THR A 138 4.77 -0.13 -3.35
CA THR A 138 4.67 -1.44 -2.71
C THR A 138 5.45 -2.52 -3.47
N GLY A 139 6.75 -2.64 -3.15
CA GLY A 139 7.68 -3.55 -3.83
C GLY A 139 7.34 -5.05 -3.70
N ARG A 140 6.65 -5.47 -2.63
CA ARG A 140 6.29 -6.88 -2.41
C ARG A 140 5.38 -7.46 -3.52
N PHE A 141 4.49 -6.63 -4.07
CA PHE A 141 3.64 -7.05 -5.19
C PHE A 141 4.46 -7.18 -6.48
N CYS A 142 5.32 -6.21 -6.77
CA CYS A 142 6.19 -6.23 -7.95
C CYS A 142 7.23 -7.36 -7.91
N ALA A 143 7.68 -7.76 -6.72
CA ALA A 143 8.55 -8.92 -6.54
C ALA A 143 7.85 -10.23 -6.88
N ALA A 144 6.56 -10.37 -6.56
CA ALA A 144 5.77 -11.58 -6.82
C ALA A 144 5.25 -11.65 -8.27
N ASP A 145 4.80 -10.53 -8.81
CA ASP A 145 4.38 -10.34 -10.20
C ASP A 145 4.67 -8.88 -10.63
N PRO A 146 5.72 -8.61 -11.41
CA PRO A 146 6.14 -7.25 -11.73
C PRO A 146 5.09 -6.44 -12.52
N ARG A 147 4.36 -7.09 -13.44
CA ARG A 147 3.35 -6.41 -14.26
C ARG A 147 2.13 -6.05 -13.43
N GLU A 148 1.59 -7.00 -12.66
CA GLU A 148 0.41 -6.76 -11.82
C GLU A 148 0.73 -5.83 -10.64
N GLY A 149 1.90 -6.00 -10.00
CA GLY A 149 2.37 -5.11 -8.95
C GLY A 149 2.48 -3.66 -9.42
N ALA A 150 3.03 -3.43 -10.61
CA ALA A 150 3.14 -2.09 -11.17
C ALA A 150 1.77 -1.44 -11.45
N LYS A 151 0.77 -2.23 -11.91
CA LYS A 151 -0.60 -1.73 -12.07
C LYS A 151 -1.21 -1.33 -10.72
N LEU A 152 -1.03 -2.17 -9.69
CA LEU A 152 -1.50 -1.88 -8.34
C LEU A 152 -0.90 -0.58 -7.79
N THR A 153 0.41 -0.36 -7.97
CA THR A 153 1.07 0.86 -7.50
C THR A 153 0.53 2.13 -8.19
N VAL A 154 0.31 2.09 -9.51
CA VAL A 154 -0.30 3.23 -10.23
C VAL A 154 -1.75 3.45 -9.80
N ALA A 155 -2.52 2.37 -9.60
CA ALA A 155 -3.90 2.43 -9.14
C ALA A 155 -4.04 3.02 -7.74
N GLU A 156 -3.17 2.61 -6.81
CA GLU A 156 -3.11 3.14 -5.46
C GLU A 156 -2.80 4.64 -5.46
N ALA A 157 -1.82 5.08 -6.25
CA ALA A 157 -1.51 6.51 -6.39
C ALA A 157 -2.69 7.33 -6.95
N ALA A 158 -3.42 6.80 -7.93
CA ALA A 158 -4.65 7.42 -8.43
C ALA A 158 -5.73 7.52 -7.36
N ARG A 159 -5.94 6.42 -6.62
CA ARG A 159 -6.92 6.35 -5.55
C ARG A 159 -6.61 7.34 -4.42
N ASN A 160 -5.35 7.46 -4.02
CA ASN A 160 -4.91 8.36 -2.96
C ASN A 160 -5.15 9.84 -3.28
N VAL A 161 -4.87 10.29 -4.51
CA VAL A 161 -5.22 11.67 -4.91
C VAL A 161 -6.73 11.87 -5.06
N VAL A 162 -7.48 10.83 -5.44
CA VAL A 162 -8.95 10.86 -5.53
C VAL A 162 -9.60 11.00 -4.15
N CYS A 163 -9.10 10.29 -3.13
CA CYS A 163 -9.63 10.34 -1.76
C CYS A 163 -9.60 11.76 -1.16
N VAL A 164 -8.65 12.61 -1.58
CA VAL A 164 -8.60 14.02 -1.16
C VAL A 164 -9.40 14.98 -2.05
N GLY A 165 -10.07 14.43 -3.08
CA GLY A 165 -10.95 15.17 -4.00
C GLY A 165 -10.27 15.67 -5.28
N ALA A 166 -9.11 15.11 -5.65
CA ALA A 166 -8.40 15.51 -6.86
C ALA A 166 -8.68 14.59 -8.03
N ARG A 167 -8.77 15.16 -9.23
CA ARG A 167 -8.71 14.41 -10.48
C ARG A 167 -7.26 14.09 -10.81
N PRO A 168 -6.87 12.82 -11.01
CA PRO A 168 -5.53 12.46 -11.48
C PRO A 168 -5.16 13.21 -12.77
N LEU A 169 -3.93 13.71 -12.87
CA LEU A 169 -3.45 14.45 -14.05
C LEU A 169 -2.26 13.81 -14.75
N ALA A 170 -1.28 13.32 -13.99
CA ALA A 170 -0.04 12.79 -14.52
C ALA A 170 0.74 12.03 -13.43
N ILE A 171 1.66 11.17 -13.87
CA ILE A 171 2.61 10.52 -12.98
C ILE A 171 4.06 10.86 -13.30
N THR A 172 4.90 10.79 -12.28
CA THR A 172 6.35 10.59 -12.38
C THR A 172 6.70 9.23 -11.80
N ASN A 173 7.78 8.62 -12.24
CA ASN A 173 8.25 7.35 -11.68
C ASN A 173 9.71 7.42 -11.20
N CYS A 174 10.04 6.56 -10.25
CA CYS A 174 11.42 6.23 -9.89
C CYS A 174 11.54 4.71 -9.89
N LEU A 175 12.12 4.17 -10.96
CA LEU A 175 12.26 2.75 -11.21
C LEU A 175 13.56 2.25 -10.61
N ASN A 176 13.50 1.44 -9.55
CA ASN A 176 14.69 0.92 -8.85
C ASN A 176 14.80 -0.59 -9.05
N PHE A 177 15.92 -1.01 -9.63
CA PHE A 177 16.20 -2.40 -10.02
C PHE A 177 17.67 -2.75 -9.76
N SER A 178 17.94 -4.05 -9.64
CA SER A 178 19.29 -4.64 -9.58
C SER A 178 20.00 -4.56 -10.94
N SER A 179 21.11 -5.27 -11.15
CA SER A 179 21.82 -5.22 -12.43
C SER A 179 20.95 -5.67 -13.63
N PRO A 180 20.84 -4.85 -14.70
CA PRO A 180 20.09 -5.19 -15.92
C PRO A 180 20.81 -6.21 -16.81
N GLU A 181 21.99 -6.67 -16.39
CA GLU A 181 22.73 -7.75 -17.05
C GLU A 181 22.14 -9.13 -16.70
N HIS A 182 21.39 -9.20 -15.59
CA HIS A 182 20.61 -10.38 -15.22
C HIS A 182 19.31 -10.43 -16.05
N PRO A 183 19.10 -11.49 -16.88
CA PRO A 183 17.94 -11.56 -17.76
C PRO A 183 16.58 -11.47 -17.06
N GLU A 184 16.49 -11.96 -15.82
CA GLU A 184 15.30 -11.90 -14.99
C GLU A 184 14.99 -10.49 -14.48
N VAL A 185 16.02 -9.68 -14.20
CA VAL A 185 15.87 -8.28 -13.78
C VAL A 185 15.40 -7.45 -14.95
N MET A 186 16.01 -7.63 -16.13
CA MET A 186 15.59 -6.93 -17.34
C MET A 186 14.17 -7.33 -17.77
N TRP A 187 13.79 -8.61 -17.60
CA TRP A 187 12.42 -9.06 -17.79
C TRP A 187 11.45 -8.36 -16.83
N ALA A 188 11.75 -8.34 -15.53
CA ALA A 188 10.91 -7.67 -14.54
C ALA A 188 10.77 -6.17 -14.80
N PHE A 189 11.85 -5.50 -15.22
CA PHE A 189 11.83 -4.10 -15.65
C PHE A 189 10.87 -3.86 -16.82
N SER A 190 10.94 -4.70 -17.86
CA SER A 190 10.01 -4.63 -19.00
C SER A 190 8.56 -4.83 -18.57
N GLU A 191 8.30 -5.82 -17.71
CA GLU A 191 6.95 -6.11 -17.21
C GLU A 191 6.39 -4.96 -16.35
N VAL A 192 7.22 -4.31 -15.53
CA VAL A 192 6.83 -3.12 -14.76
C VAL A 192 6.44 -1.98 -15.69
N ILE A 193 7.23 -1.71 -16.75
CA ILE A 193 6.91 -0.68 -17.75
C ILE A 193 5.56 -0.97 -18.41
N ASP A 194 5.34 -2.21 -18.84
CA ASP A 194 4.09 -2.60 -19.49
C ASP A 194 2.89 -2.48 -18.54
N GLY A 195 3.04 -2.94 -17.28
CA GLY A 195 2.00 -2.82 -16.26
C GLY A 195 1.64 -1.36 -15.95
N MET A 196 2.64 -0.49 -15.81
CA MET A 196 2.42 0.94 -15.66
C MET A 196 1.71 1.53 -16.88
N ALA A 197 2.13 1.17 -18.10
CA ALA A 197 1.52 1.67 -19.32
C ALA A 197 0.06 1.22 -19.47
N GLU A 198 -0.28 0.00 -19.06
CA GLU A 198 -1.66 -0.50 -19.01
C GLU A 198 -2.52 0.33 -18.04
N ALA A 199 -2.05 0.54 -16.81
CA ALA A 199 -2.76 1.35 -15.81
C ALA A 199 -2.90 2.83 -16.25
N CYS A 200 -1.82 3.43 -16.77
CA CYS A 200 -1.83 4.81 -17.26
C CYS A 200 -2.85 5.02 -18.39
N ARG A 201 -2.94 4.08 -19.34
CA ARG A 201 -3.95 4.14 -20.40
C ARG A 201 -5.36 3.99 -19.86
N ALA A 202 -5.58 3.16 -18.84
CA ALA A 202 -6.89 2.96 -18.25
C ALA A 202 -7.38 4.20 -17.48
N PHE A 203 -6.49 4.91 -16.79
CA PHE A 203 -6.82 6.12 -16.04
C PHE A 203 -6.68 7.41 -16.84
N ASP A 204 -6.27 7.33 -18.11
CA ASP A 204 -5.98 8.47 -18.99
C ASP A 204 -4.99 9.47 -18.37
N VAL A 205 -3.90 8.93 -17.79
CA VAL A 205 -2.82 9.72 -17.18
C VAL A 205 -1.49 9.49 -17.91
N PRO A 206 -0.80 10.54 -18.36
CA PRO A 206 0.52 10.43 -18.96
C PRO A 206 1.63 10.29 -17.90
N VAL A 207 2.73 9.66 -18.30
CA VAL A 207 4.02 9.76 -17.60
C VAL A 207 4.73 11.02 -18.09
N VAL A 208 4.96 11.99 -17.21
CA VAL A 208 5.55 13.31 -17.59
C VAL A 208 7.02 13.44 -17.23
N SER A 209 7.51 12.61 -16.31
CA SER A 209 8.92 12.55 -15.91
C SER A 209 9.24 11.18 -15.29
N GLY A 210 10.52 10.92 -15.06
CA GLY A 210 10.92 9.76 -14.28
C GLY A 210 12.42 9.64 -14.08
N ASN A 211 12.80 8.58 -13.37
CA ASN A 211 14.18 8.18 -13.13
C ASN A 211 14.28 6.65 -13.22
N VAL A 212 15.41 6.15 -13.72
CA VAL A 212 15.74 4.72 -13.71
C VAL A 212 17.07 4.53 -12.98
N SER A 213 17.02 3.78 -11.88
CA SER A 213 18.17 3.38 -11.08
C SER A 213 18.36 1.88 -11.23
N PHE A 214 19.45 1.49 -11.89
CA PHE A 214 19.89 0.11 -12.02
C PHE A 214 21.08 -0.16 -11.09
N TYR A 215 21.46 -1.44 -10.95
CA TYR A 215 22.60 -1.88 -10.12
C TYR A 215 22.39 -1.65 -8.61
N ASN A 216 21.14 -1.65 -8.14
CA ASN A 216 20.80 -1.61 -6.72
C ASN A 216 20.95 -3.02 -6.11
N GLU A 217 22.18 -3.40 -5.81
CA GLU A 217 22.52 -4.70 -5.24
C GLU A 217 23.72 -4.58 -4.29
N THR A 218 23.72 -5.40 -3.23
CA THR A 218 24.82 -5.46 -2.26
C THR A 218 25.21 -6.93 -2.10
N GLU A 219 26.51 -7.22 -2.24
CA GLU A 219 27.04 -8.60 -2.11
C GLU A 219 26.31 -9.62 -3.02
N GLY A 220 25.94 -9.20 -4.24
CA GLY A 220 25.22 -10.03 -5.20
C GLY A 220 23.74 -10.25 -4.88
N ARG A 221 23.20 -9.61 -3.83
CA ARG A 221 21.77 -9.61 -3.51
C ARG A 221 21.14 -8.31 -4.00
N GLY A 222 20.33 -8.46 -5.03
CA GLY A 222 19.53 -7.37 -5.59
C GLY A 222 18.34 -7.00 -4.73
N ILE A 223 17.89 -5.74 -4.82
CA ILE A 223 16.59 -5.33 -4.28
C ILE A 223 15.45 -6.00 -5.06
N TRP A 224 14.25 -5.96 -4.49
CA TRP A 224 13.03 -6.24 -5.24
C TRP A 224 12.80 -5.18 -6.33
N PRO A 225 12.16 -5.53 -7.46
CA PRO A 225 11.60 -4.56 -8.39
C PRO A 225 10.76 -3.52 -7.63
N THR A 226 11.22 -2.27 -7.59
CA THR A 226 10.60 -1.24 -6.75
C THR A 226 10.31 0.01 -7.58
N PRO A 227 9.22 0.02 -8.37
CA PRO A 227 8.71 1.24 -8.95
C PRO A 227 8.06 2.09 -7.86
N VAL A 228 8.56 3.32 -7.68
CA VAL A 228 7.87 4.34 -6.87
C VAL A 228 7.16 5.29 -7.82
N ILE A 229 5.84 5.40 -7.67
CA ILE A 229 4.98 6.23 -8.51
C ILE A 229 4.58 7.47 -7.73
N GLY A 230 4.95 8.63 -8.26
CA GLY A 230 4.42 9.91 -7.78
C GLY A 230 3.28 10.35 -8.66
N MET A 231 2.13 10.65 -8.08
CA MET A 231 0.98 11.16 -8.83
C MET A 231 0.63 12.58 -8.44
N VAL A 232 0.28 13.39 -9.44
CA VAL A 232 -0.27 14.74 -9.22
C VAL A 232 -1.72 14.76 -9.70
N GLY A 233 -2.59 15.33 -8.88
CA GLY A 233 -4.00 15.57 -9.20
C GLY A 233 -4.41 17.03 -9.04
N LEU A 234 -5.49 17.43 -9.69
CA LEU A 234 -6.07 18.77 -9.60
C LEU A 234 -7.38 18.75 -8.82
N ILE A 235 -7.49 19.65 -7.85
CA ILE A 235 -8.73 19.99 -7.16
C ILE A 235 -9.20 21.33 -7.71
N GLU A 236 -10.37 21.37 -8.36
CA GLU A 236 -10.88 22.60 -8.98
C GLU A 236 -11.33 23.65 -7.95
N ASP A 237 -11.81 23.20 -6.79
CA ASP A 237 -12.26 24.06 -5.71
C ASP A 237 -11.84 23.51 -4.34
N VAL A 238 -10.97 24.24 -3.64
CA VAL A 238 -10.45 23.92 -2.29
C VAL A 238 -11.55 23.66 -1.24
N ARG A 239 -12.79 24.10 -1.49
CA ARG A 239 -13.94 23.76 -0.62
C ARG A 239 -14.37 22.29 -0.71
N ARG A 240 -13.91 21.57 -1.72
CA ARG A 240 -14.21 20.15 -1.96
C ARG A 240 -13.14 19.22 -1.44
N ILE A 241 -12.10 19.76 -0.78
CA ILE A 241 -11.05 18.94 -0.19
C ILE A 241 -11.63 18.06 0.91
N ILE A 242 -11.31 16.78 0.85
CA ILE A 242 -11.70 15.77 1.84
C ILE A 242 -10.43 15.22 2.52
N GLN A 243 -10.58 14.73 3.75
CA GLN A 243 -9.54 14.05 4.51
C GLN A 243 -10.05 12.66 4.87
N HIS A 244 -9.16 11.70 5.12
CA HIS A 244 -9.52 10.33 5.52
C HIS A 244 -10.39 10.26 6.77
N GLY A 245 -10.21 11.23 7.66
CA GLY A 245 -10.80 11.22 8.97
C GLY A 245 -12.30 11.44 9.09
N PHE A 246 -12.98 10.61 9.90
CA PHE A 246 -14.34 10.86 10.35
C PHE A 246 -14.46 12.21 11.08
N LYS A 247 -15.54 12.96 10.78
CA LYS A 247 -15.71 14.37 11.19
C LYS A 247 -16.99 14.66 11.97
N ALA A 248 -17.88 13.68 12.10
CA ALA A 248 -19.18 13.85 12.74
C ALA A 248 -19.63 12.53 13.37
N GLU A 249 -20.39 12.63 14.45
CA GLU A 249 -21.16 11.52 15.02
C GLU A 249 -22.35 11.15 14.10
N GLU A 250 -22.81 9.91 14.18
CA GLU A 250 -24.00 9.37 13.50
C GLU A 250 -23.97 9.44 11.96
N ALA A 251 -22.80 9.74 11.38
CA ALA A 251 -22.61 9.69 9.93
C ALA A 251 -22.60 8.22 9.47
N LEU A 252 -23.18 7.97 8.30
CA LEU A 252 -23.14 6.67 7.68
C LEU A 252 -21.72 6.38 7.18
N ILE A 253 -21.26 5.14 7.34
CA ILE A 253 -20.00 4.61 6.81
C ILE A 253 -20.34 3.59 5.72
N ALA A 254 -19.73 3.72 4.56
CA ALA A 254 -19.85 2.76 3.47
C ALA A 254 -18.50 2.43 2.84
N LEU A 255 -18.43 1.26 2.21
CA LEU A 255 -17.31 0.83 1.37
C LEU A 255 -17.71 0.94 -0.09
N LEU A 256 -16.97 1.73 -0.86
CA LEU A 256 -16.93 1.61 -2.31
C LEU A 256 -15.99 0.45 -2.67
N GLY A 257 -16.45 -0.48 -3.49
CA GLY A 257 -15.69 -1.68 -3.86
C GLY A 257 -16.04 -2.92 -3.05
N GLU A 258 -15.21 -3.96 -3.18
CA GLU A 258 -15.45 -5.30 -2.62
C GLU A 258 -14.18 -5.84 -1.98
N THR A 259 -14.32 -6.57 -0.88
CA THR A 259 -13.22 -7.30 -0.25
C THR A 259 -13.19 -8.73 -0.79
N ASN A 260 -12.01 -9.18 -1.20
CA ASN A 260 -11.71 -10.57 -1.56
C ASN A 260 -10.73 -11.15 -0.53
N ASP A 261 -10.44 -12.45 -0.63
CA ASP A 261 -9.36 -13.06 0.14
C ASP A 261 -8.01 -12.78 -0.54
N ASP A 262 -7.33 -11.70 -0.18
CA ASP A 262 -6.02 -11.31 -0.73
C ASP A 262 -4.96 -11.21 0.39
N LEU A 263 -5.06 -12.06 1.41
CA LEU A 263 -4.13 -12.07 2.54
C LEU A 263 -2.72 -12.53 2.16
N SER A 264 -2.57 -13.26 1.06
CA SER A 264 -1.40 -14.11 0.80
C SER A 264 -0.06 -13.39 0.67
N ILE A 265 -0.04 -12.08 0.44
CA ILE A 265 1.17 -11.25 0.41
C ILE A 265 0.96 -9.91 1.14
N SER A 266 0.07 -9.94 2.14
CA SER A 266 -0.33 -8.78 2.92
C SER A 266 0.58 -8.51 4.11
N GLU A 267 0.44 -7.34 4.72
CA GLU A 267 1.04 -7.03 6.02
C GLU A 267 0.53 -7.98 7.13
N TYR A 268 -0.67 -8.55 7.00
CA TYR A 268 -1.16 -9.59 7.91
C TYR A 268 -0.32 -10.86 7.79
N ALA A 269 -0.08 -11.33 6.56
CA ALA A 269 0.78 -12.48 6.31
C ALA A 269 2.21 -12.27 6.86
N ALA A 270 2.75 -11.06 6.69
CA ALA A 270 4.09 -10.73 7.18
C ALA A 270 4.14 -10.61 8.72
N SER A 271 3.27 -9.78 9.30
CA SER A 271 3.37 -9.35 10.70
C SER A 271 2.67 -10.27 11.69
N ILE A 272 1.65 -11.02 11.25
CA ILE A 272 0.83 -11.89 12.10
C ILE A 272 1.13 -13.36 11.83
N GLU A 273 1.12 -13.78 10.55
CA GLU A 273 1.43 -15.17 10.19
C GLU A 273 2.95 -15.45 10.16
N GLY A 274 3.79 -14.41 10.23
CA GLY A 274 5.24 -14.53 10.27
C GLY A 274 5.87 -14.97 8.96
N ARG A 275 5.17 -14.80 7.83
CA ARG A 275 5.66 -15.19 6.51
C ARG A 275 6.79 -14.26 6.06
N THR A 276 7.88 -14.87 5.64
CA THR A 276 9.04 -14.14 5.11
C THR A 276 8.71 -13.51 3.74
N GLY A 277 9.46 -12.46 3.38
CA GLY A 277 9.35 -11.85 2.06
C GLY A 277 9.57 -12.83 0.91
N GLU A 278 10.48 -13.79 1.07
CA GLU A 278 10.73 -14.84 0.08
C GLU A 278 9.53 -15.80 -0.07
N GLU A 279 8.93 -16.25 1.04
CA GLU A 279 7.73 -17.10 1.01
C GLU A 279 6.51 -16.38 0.41
N MET A 280 6.37 -15.08 0.68
CA MET A 280 5.30 -14.27 0.09
C MET A 280 5.52 -14.08 -1.42
N THR A 281 6.73 -13.73 -1.85
CA THR A 281 6.98 -13.38 -3.25
C THR A 281 7.11 -14.58 -4.17
N SER A 282 7.59 -15.73 -3.67
CA SER A 282 7.73 -16.96 -4.46
C SER A 282 6.43 -17.73 -4.65
N ALA A 283 5.55 -17.76 -3.63
CA ALA A 283 4.36 -18.61 -3.59
C ALA A 283 3.04 -17.83 -3.40
N GLY A 284 3.10 -16.57 -2.98
CA GLY A 284 1.91 -15.75 -2.75
C GLY A 284 1.25 -15.29 -4.04
N ARG A 285 -0.07 -15.06 -3.95
CA ARG A 285 -0.90 -14.56 -5.04
C ARG A 285 -1.03 -13.05 -4.92
N VAL A 286 -0.60 -12.34 -5.96
CA VAL A 286 -0.85 -10.91 -6.09
C VAL A 286 -2.35 -10.63 -6.19
N PRO A 287 -2.89 -9.63 -5.45
CA PRO A 287 -4.29 -9.25 -5.58
C PRO A 287 -4.61 -8.92 -7.05
N ALA A 288 -5.71 -9.47 -7.56
CA ALA A 288 -6.11 -9.21 -8.94
C ALA A 288 -6.70 -7.81 -9.06
N LEU A 289 -6.19 -7.00 -9.99
CA LEU A 289 -6.71 -5.66 -10.25
C LEU A 289 -7.59 -5.65 -11.51
N ASP A 290 -8.88 -5.39 -11.35
CA ASP A 290 -9.76 -4.99 -12.45
C ASP A 290 -9.70 -3.47 -12.62
N LEU A 291 -8.97 -3.02 -13.65
CA LEU A 291 -8.82 -1.58 -13.95
C LEU A 291 -10.17 -0.87 -14.20
N LYS A 292 -11.19 -1.56 -14.69
CA LYS A 292 -12.53 -0.97 -14.85
C LYS A 292 -13.21 -0.79 -13.50
N ARG A 293 -13.04 -1.75 -12.59
CA ARG A 293 -13.55 -1.66 -11.22
C ARG A 293 -12.86 -0.53 -10.46
N GLU A 294 -11.55 -0.43 -10.58
CA GLU A 294 -10.75 0.65 -9.97
C GLU A 294 -11.24 2.02 -10.45
N LEU A 295 -11.38 2.20 -11.78
CA LEU A 295 -11.89 3.44 -12.36
C LEU A 295 -13.32 3.75 -11.89
N ALA A 296 -14.20 2.74 -11.76
CA ALA A 296 -15.56 2.91 -11.25
C ALA A 296 -15.57 3.41 -9.80
N VAL A 297 -14.73 2.85 -8.94
CA VAL A 297 -14.58 3.23 -7.53
C VAL A 297 -14.08 4.67 -7.41
N GLN A 298 -13.01 5.00 -8.14
CA GLN A 298 -12.46 6.36 -8.16
C GLN A 298 -13.46 7.39 -8.71
N THR A 299 -14.18 7.03 -9.78
CA THR A 299 -15.21 7.89 -10.38
C THR A 299 -16.37 8.15 -9.40
N ALA A 300 -16.85 7.11 -8.71
CA ALA A 300 -17.92 7.25 -7.73
C ALA A 300 -17.50 8.14 -6.55
N CYS A 301 -16.29 7.91 -6.01
CA CYS A 301 -15.73 8.71 -4.93
C CYS A 301 -15.62 10.18 -5.34
N LEU A 302 -14.91 10.47 -6.43
CA LEU A 302 -14.69 11.84 -6.90
C LEU A 302 -16.00 12.57 -7.18
N ALA A 303 -16.97 11.92 -7.83
CA ALA A 303 -18.28 12.51 -8.12
C ALA A 303 -19.06 12.87 -6.84
N ALA A 304 -18.99 12.04 -5.80
CA ALA A 304 -19.62 12.33 -4.51
C ALA A 304 -18.92 13.48 -3.77
N ILE A 305 -17.59 13.58 -3.88
CA ILE A 305 -16.80 14.69 -3.33
C ILE A 305 -17.13 16.01 -4.04
N GLU A 306 -17.15 16.01 -5.38
CA GLU A 306 -17.43 17.20 -6.20
C GLU A 306 -18.84 17.76 -5.93
N GLN A 307 -19.81 16.89 -5.64
CA GLN A 307 -21.16 17.26 -5.22
C GLN A 307 -21.25 17.72 -3.76
N GLY A 308 -20.21 17.49 -2.95
CA GLY A 308 -20.15 17.87 -1.53
C GLY A 308 -20.96 16.96 -0.62
N LEU A 309 -21.07 15.68 -0.96
CA LEU A 309 -21.87 14.70 -0.22
C LEU A 309 -21.07 14.02 0.88
N LEU A 310 -19.76 13.87 0.69
CA LEU A 310 -18.89 13.15 1.62
C LEU A 310 -18.36 14.07 2.73
N LEU A 311 -18.20 13.48 3.91
CA LEU A 311 -17.52 14.08 5.07
C LEU A 311 -16.05 13.62 5.12
N SER A 312 -15.81 12.35 4.81
CA SER A 312 -14.48 11.73 4.73
C SER A 312 -14.42 10.68 3.61
N ALA A 313 -13.21 10.42 3.12
CA ALA A 313 -12.89 9.36 2.17
C ALA A 313 -11.46 8.89 2.41
N HIS A 314 -11.25 7.58 2.52
CA HIS A 314 -9.96 6.96 2.80
C HIS A 314 -9.81 5.66 2.03
N ASP A 315 -8.66 5.41 1.44
CA ASP A 315 -8.43 4.16 0.72
C ASP A 315 -8.19 2.97 1.69
N CYS A 316 -8.41 1.74 1.20
CA CYS A 316 -7.95 0.55 1.92
C CYS A 316 -6.70 0.00 1.23
N SER A 317 -5.55 0.05 1.93
CA SER A 317 -4.25 -0.44 1.45
C SER A 317 -3.62 -1.41 2.45
N ASP A 318 -2.41 -1.11 2.94
CA ASP A 318 -1.61 -1.92 3.87
C ASP A 318 -2.38 -2.21 5.16
N GLY A 319 -2.48 -3.50 5.52
CA GLY A 319 -3.21 -3.95 6.71
C GLY A 319 -4.74 -3.97 6.58
N GLY A 320 -5.28 -3.57 5.42
CA GLY A 320 -6.68 -3.80 5.04
C GLY A 320 -7.71 -2.91 5.73
N LEU A 321 -8.97 -3.38 5.71
CA LEU A 321 -10.14 -2.58 6.09
C LEU A 321 -10.12 -2.15 7.55
N ALA A 322 -9.67 -3.01 8.46
CA ALA A 322 -9.62 -2.72 9.89
C ALA A 322 -8.62 -1.60 10.22
N VAL A 323 -7.47 -1.58 9.54
CA VAL A 323 -6.47 -0.51 9.68
C VAL A 323 -7.02 0.81 9.14
N ALA A 324 -7.58 0.81 7.93
CA ALA A 324 -8.17 2.00 7.34
C ALA A 324 -9.33 2.58 8.17
N LEU A 325 -10.17 1.72 8.78
CA LEU A 325 -11.20 2.15 9.73
C LEU A 325 -10.60 2.76 11.00
N ALA A 326 -9.52 2.18 11.54
CA ALA A 326 -8.83 2.72 12.70
C ALA A 326 -8.23 4.10 12.40
N GLU A 327 -7.51 4.25 11.28
CA GLU A 327 -6.93 5.52 10.83
C GLU A 327 -8.00 6.59 10.60
N SER A 328 -9.15 6.20 10.05
CA SER A 328 -10.33 7.08 9.92
C SER A 328 -10.84 7.60 11.27
N CYS A 329 -10.68 6.85 12.36
CA CYS A 329 -11.13 7.24 13.71
C CYS A 329 -10.18 8.20 14.46
N PHE A 330 -8.88 8.23 14.12
CA PHE A 330 -7.84 8.93 14.89
C PHE A 330 -8.00 10.46 14.96
N SER A 331 -7.29 11.12 15.88
CA SER A 331 -7.23 12.58 16.01
C SER A 331 -6.12 13.24 15.15
N SER A 332 -5.39 12.43 14.38
CA SER A 332 -4.34 12.86 13.44
C SER A 332 -4.80 14.01 12.55
N LEU A 333 -3.87 14.91 12.20
CA LEU A 333 -4.14 16.14 11.43
C LEU A 333 -4.99 17.19 12.18
N ASN A 334 -4.87 17.25 13.51
CA ASN A 334 -5.49 18.25 14.40
C ASN A 334 -7.03 18.21 14.41
N ARG A 335 -7.61 17.01 14.42
CA ARG A 335 -9.07 16.81 14.53
C ARG A 335 -9.44 16.13 15.85
N SER A 336 -10.72 16.10 16.18
CA SER A 336 -11.22 15.24 17.26
C SER A 336 -11.26 13.80 16.78
N SER A 337 -10.88 12.85 17.64
CA SER A 337 -11.13 11.43 17.39
C SER A 337 -12.62 11.15 17.41
N VAL A 338 -13.07 10.27 16.52
CA VAL A 338 -14.48 9.84 16.39
C VAL A 338 -14.47 8.34 16.19
N GLY A 339 -15.13 7.60 17.07
CA GLY A 339 -15.28 6.15 16.98
C GLY A 339 -16.16 5.71 15.82
N ALA A 340 -16.34 4.39 15.70
CA ALA A 340 -17.18 3.81 14.68
C ALA A 340 -17.71 2.44 15.12
N SER A 341 -18.92 2.12 14.68
CA SER A 341 -19.51 0.79 14.80
C SER A 341 -19.78 0.24 13.41
N VAL A 342 -19.15 -0.88 13.07
CA VAL A 342 -19.17 -1.50 11.75
C VAL A 342 -19.63 -2.96 11.86
N LEU A 343 -20.53 -3.35 10.96
CA LEU A 343 -20.98 -4.72 10.76
C LEU A 343 -20.54 -5.19 9.37
N LEU A 344 -19.66 -6.18 9.33
CA LEU A 344 -19.24 -6.86 8.12
C LEU A 344 -20.06 -8.15 7.96
N SER A 345 -20.36 -8.52 6.72
CA SER A 345 -21.11 -9.74 6.42
C SER A 345 -20.60 -10.38 5.15
N GLY A 346 -20.51 -11.71 5.14
CA GLY A 346 -20.09 -12.45 3.96
C GLY A 346 -19.34 -13.74 4.27
N PRO A 347 -19.01 -14.52 3.23
CA PRO A 347 -18.47 -15.88 3.37
C PRO A 347 -16.97 -15.94 3.65
N LEU A 348 -16.26 -14.80 3.66
CA LEU A 348 -14.82 -14.76 3.92
C LEU A 348 -14.51 -15.13 5.38
N SER A 349 -13.27 -15.56 5.63
CA SER A 349 -12.75 -15.70 6.99
C SER A 349 -12.75 -14.34 7.70
N ILE A 350 -12.75 -14.36 9.04
CA ILE A 350 -12.68 -13.12 9.83
C ILE A 350 -11.41 -12.33 9.50
N ALA A 351 -10.25 -13.01 9.41
CA ALA A 351 -9.00 -12.38 9.00
C ALA A 351 -9.09 -11.71 7.62
N ALA A 352 -9.72 -12.36 6.63
CA ALA A 352 -9.86 -11.79 5.29
C ALA A 352 -10.83 -10.58 5.26
N HIS A 353 -11.91 -10.61 6.03
CA HIS A 353 -12.80 -9.45 6.19
C HIS A 353 -12.06 -8.23 6.76
N LEU A 354 -11.17 -8.46 7.73
CA LEU A 354 -10.49 -7.40 8.47
C LEU A 354 -9.23 -6.89 7.77
N PHE A 355 -8.37 -7.79 7.31
CA PHE A 355 -6.98 -7.48 6.98
C PHE A 355 -6.57 -7.79 5.54
N SER A 356 -7.50 -8.25 4.70
CA SER A 356 -7.23 -8.41 3.28
C SER A 356 -6.89 -7.06 2.63
N GLU A 357 -5.88 -7.05 1.78
CA GLU A 357 -5.39 -5.89 1.04
C GLU A 357 -5.93 -5.86 -0.40
N SER A 358 -7.21 -6.22 -0.57
CA SER A 358 -7.87 -6.13 -1.87
C SER A 358 -7.84 -4.68 -2.41
N PRO A 359 -7.50 -4.48 -3.70
CA PRO A 359 -7.47 -3.17 -4.33
C PRO A 359 -8.89 -2.63 -4.57
N SER A 360 -9.01 -1.43 -5.14
CA SER A 360 -10.30 -0.84 -5.53
C SER A 360 -11.27 -0.68 -4.39
N ARG A 361 -10.78 -0.23 -3.22
CA ARG A 361 -11.59 -0.02 -2.03
C ARG A 361 -11.36 1.36 -1.43
N ILE A 362 -12.46 2.06 -1.13
CA ILE A 362 -12.47 3.36 -0.44
C ILE A 362 -13.58 3.35 0.62
N ILE A 363 -13.22 3.63 1.86
CA ILE A 363 -14.16 3.94 2.95
C ILE A 363 -14.63 5.37 2.76
N ILE A 364 -15.94 5.58 2.76
CA ILE A 364 -16.55 6.90 2.71
C ILE A 364 -17.46 7.12 3.92
N SER A 365 -17.51 8.34 4.42
CA SER A 365 -18.54 8.76 5.38
C SER A 365 -19.38 9.91 4.85
N PHE A 366 -20.68 9.89 5.15
CA PHE A 366 -21.63 10.90 4.68
C PHE A 366 -22.85 10.98 5.60
N LYS A 367 -23.59 12.09 5.51
CA LYS A 367 -24.83 12.27 6.28
C LYS A 367 -25.92 11.36 5.72
N GLU A 368 -26.80 10.86 6.57
CA GLU A 368 -27.94 10.03 6.17
C GLU A 368 -28.83 10.69 5.10
N SER A 369 -28.98 12.02 5.14
CA SER A 369 -29.69 12.77 4.10
C SER A 369 -29.11 12.66 2.69
N ALA A 370 -27.84 12.25 2.55
CA ALA A 370 -27.15 12.07 1.28
C ALA A 370 -27.20 10.63 0.73
N LEU A 371 -27.76 9.67 1.49
CA LEU A 371 -27.73 8.24 1.15
C LEU A 371 -28.20 7.95 -0.28
N ASN A 372 -29.41 8.38 -0.63
CA ASN A 372 -29.97 8.13 -1.97
C ASN A 372 -29.10 8.71 -3.10
N GLN A 373 -28.42 9.83 -2.85
CA GLN A 373 -27.55 10.46 -3.85
C GLN A 373 -26.24 9.69 -4.01
N VAL A 374 -25.65 9.22 -2.91
CA VAL A 374 -24.43 8.40 -2.93
C VAL A 374 -24.69 7.05 -3.60
N GLU A 375 -25.81 6.38 -3.28
CA GLU A 375 -26.23 5.14 -3.94
C GLU A 375 -26.42 5.32 -5.46
N GLU A 376 -27.06 6.42 -5.86
CA GLU A 376 -27.26 6.72 -7.29
C GLU A 376 -25.94 7.00 -8.01
N ILE A 377 -24.99 7.69 -7.37
CA ILE A 377 -23.65 7.91 -7.92
C ILE A 377 -22.92 6.58 -8.11
N ALA A 378 -22.90 5.72 -7.08
CA ALA A 378 -22.26 4.43 -7.14
C ALA A 378 -22.87 3.55 -8.25
N ARG A 379 -24.21 3.51 -8.34
CA ARG A 379 -24.94 2.78 -9.39
C ARG A 379 -24.60 3.27 -10.79
N ARG A 380 -24.53 4.59 -11.01
CA ARG A 380 -24.17 5.18 -12.31
C ARG A 380 -22.73 4.89 -12.71
N ALA A 381 -21.82 4.86 -11.75
CA ALA A 381 -20.43 4.51 -11.97
C ALA A 381 -20.19 2.99 -12.11
N HIS A 382 -21.23 2.16 -11.90
CA HIS A 382 -21.10 0.69 -11.79
C HIS A 382 -20.15 0.26 -10.65
N CYS A 383 -20.12 1.05 -9.57
CA CYS A 383 -19.33 0.78 -8.37
C CYS A 383 -20.18 0.04 -7.33
N PRO A 384 -19.73 -1.10 -6.78
CA PRO A 384 -20.32 -1.67 -5.59
C PRO A 384 -20.27 -0.69 -4.43
N LEU A 385 -21.34 -0.67 -3.65
CA LEU A 385 -21.45 0.10 -2.43
C LEU A 385 -22.01 -0.81 -1.34
N THR A 386 -21.28 -0.94 -0.23
CA THR A 386 -21.73 -1.70 0.93
C THR A 386 -21.82 -0.77 2.13
N MET A 387 -23.00 -0.69 2.75
CA MET A 387 -23.14 0.02 4.02
C MET A 387 -22.46 -0.77 5.13
N LEU A 388 -21.54 -0.12 5.84
CA LEU A 388 -20.74 -0.74 6.89
C LEU A 388 -21.29 -0.45 8.29
N GLY A 389 -21.78 0.77 8.52
CA GLY A 389 -22.28 1.16 9.84
C GLY A 389 -22.30 2.67 10.04
N ARG A 390 -21.96 3.12 11.26
CA ARG A 390 -22.01 4.53 11.64
C ARG A 390 -20.81 4.98 12.46
N THR A 391 -20.45 6.25 12.32
CA THR A 391 -19.49 6.92 13.20
C THR A 391 -20.15 7.20 14.55
N GLY A 392 -19.40 7.12 15.65
CA GLY A 392 -19.98 7.13 16.97
C GLY A 392 -19.00 6.87 18.12
N GLY A 393 -18.98 7.74 19.13
CA GLY A 393 -18.36 7.49 20.42
C GLY A 393 -16.82 7.46 20.41
N GLU A 394 -16.22 6.74 21.37
CA GLU A 394 -14.75 6.75 21.60
C GLU A 394 -14.06 5.42 21.24
N GLN A 395 -14.80 4.50 20.61
CA GLN A 395 -14.35 3.14 20.35
C GLN A 395 -14.57 2.76 18.89
N LEU A 396 -13.65 1.96 18.35
CA LEU A 396 -13.85 1.23 17.11
C LEU A 396 -14.41 -0.16 17.46
N ARG A 397 -15.62 -0.43 16.98
CA ARG A 397 -16.33 -1.71 17.12
C ARG A 397 -16.49 -2.34 15.75
N ILE A 398 -15.99 -3.56 15.60
CA ILE A 398 -16.22 -4.35 14.38
C ILE A 398 -16.84 -5.69 14.74
N ALA A 399 -17.99 -5.97 14.14
CA ALA A 399 -18.63 -7.27 14.17
C ALA A 399 -18.59 -7.92 12.78
N VAL A 400 -18.43 -9.23 12.72
CA VAL A 400 -18.45 -10.02 11.47
C VAL A 400 -19.54 -11.08 11.60
N ASN A 401 -20.49 -11.11 10.66
CA ASN A 401 -21.61 -12.07 10.65
C ASN A 401 -22.39 -12.12 11.99
N GLY A 402 -22.46 -11.00 12.70
CA GLY A 402 -23.16 -10.87 13.98
C GLY A 402 -22.33 -11.22 15.23
N GLU A 403 -21.09 -11.70 15.08
CA GLU A 403 -20.15 -11.88 16.19
C GLU A 403 -19.31 -10.60 16.37
N GLU A 404 -19.28 -10.03 17.58
CA GLU A 404 -18.36 -8.93 17.91
C GLU A 404 -16.92 -9.46 17.93
N ILE A 405 -16.07 -8.91 17.07
CA ILE A 405 -14.68 -9.36 16.91
C ILE A 405 -13.75 -8.55 17.81
N PHE A 406 -13.87 -7.22 17.80
CA PHE A 406 -13.17 -6.36 18.75
C PHE A 406 -13.88 -5.03 19.00
N GLN A 407 -13.66 -4.50 20.20
CA GLN A 407 -14.12 -3.20 20.68
C GLN A 407 -12.95 -2.50 21.37
N LEU A 408 -12.28 -1.61 20.64
CA LEU A 408 -11.01 -1.01 21.08
C LEU A 408 -11.13 0.51 21.19
N ASN A 409 -10.51 1.08 22.22
CA ASN A 409 -10.51 2.53 22.44
C ASN A 409 -9.65 3.23 21.39
N VAL A 410 -10.22 4.23 20.70
CA VAL A 410 -9.56 4.91 19.59
C VAL A 410 -8.28 5.62 20.03
N ASN A 411 -8.28 6.27 21.20
CA ASN A 411 -7.10 6.99 21.68
C ASN A 411 -5.94 6.04 22.02
N GLN A 412 -6.24 4.82 22.49
CA GLN A 412 -5.21 3.79 22.73
C GLN A 412 -4.62 3.27 21.41
N LEU A 413 -5.47 2.98 20.43
CA LEU A 413 -5.03 2.57 19.08
C LEU A 413 -4.15 3.66 18.45
N GLU A 414 -4.59 4.91 18.50
CA GLU A 414 -3.85 6.05 17.95
C GLU A 414 -2.51 6.24 18.65
N ALA A 415 -2.48 6.21 19.98
CA ALA A 415 -1.23 6.37 20.73
C ALA A 415 -0.21 5.26 20.37
N HIS A 416 -0.69 4.03 20.16
CA HIS A 416 0.15 2.93 19.71
C HIS A 416 0.68 3.20 18.29
N TRP A 417 -0.21 3.41 17.33
CA TRP A 417 0.12 3.68 15.92
C TRP A 417 1.10 4.85 15.76
N ARG A 418 0.84 5.94 16.50
CA ARG A 418 1.59 7.20 16.42
C ARG A 418 3.03 7.08 16.93
N THR A 419 3.26 6.27 17.97
CA THR A 419 4.55 6.22 18.67
C THR A 419 5.43 5.04 18.27
N SER A 420 4.85 3.99 17.65
CA SER A 420 5.56 2.73 17.40
C SER A 420 6.77 2.88 16.48
N LEU A 421 6.68 3.61 15.37
CA LEU A 421 7.82 3.82 14.47
C LEU A 421 8.97 4.57 15.17
N GLY A 422 8.66 5.66 15.87
CA GLY A 422 9.66 6.45 16.58
C GLY A 422 10.38 5.65 17.68
N ARG A 423 9.66 4.78 18.40
CA ARG A 423 10.26 3.88 19.39
C ARG A 423 11.23 2.88 18.76
N LYS A 424 10.86 2.29 17.61
CA LYS A 424 11.73 1.35 16.88
C LYS A 424 13.02 2.01 16.40
N LEU A 425 12.91 3.15 15.71
CA LEU A 425 14.07 3.88 15.20
C LEU A 425 15.00 4.39 16.32
N GLN A 426 14.44 4.83 17.46
CA GLN A 426 15.26 5.23 18.61
C GLN A 426 15.99 4.05 19.24
N ALA A 427 15.37 2.87 19.31
CA ALA A 427 16.02 1.67 19.83
C ALA A 427 17.22 1.25 18.95
N GLU A 428 17.07 1.31 17.62
CA GLU A 428 18.15 1.02 16.66
C GLU A 428 19.33 2.00 16.80
N ILE A 429 19.06 3.30 16.98
CA ILE A 429 20.11 4.31 17.22
C ILE A 429 20.88 3.99 18.52
N VAL A 430 20.17 3.63 19.59
CA VAL A 430 20.80 3.28 20.87
C VAL A 430 21.65 2.02 20.73
N GLN A 431 21.18 1.02 19.99
CA GLN A 431 21.94 -0.20 19.74
C GLN A 431 23.20 0.09 18.90
N ALA A 432 23.08 0.82 17.80
CA ALA A 432 24.21 1.18 16.93
C ALA A 432 25.24 2.10 17.62
N ALA A 433 24.84 2.87 18.64
CA ALA A 433 25.75 3.67 19.45
C ALA A 433 26.46 2.87 20.56
N ALA A 434 25.96 1.68 20.88
CA ALA A 434 26.55 0.77 21.87
C ALA A 434 27.52 -0.26 21.25
N GLU A 435 27.41 -0.48 19.93
CA GLU A 435 28.37 -1.22 19.08
C GLU A 435 29.53 -0.32 18.64
#